data_AF-A0A8T0TCR8-F1
#
_entry.id   AF-A0A8T0TCR8-F1
#
_cell.length_a   1.000
_cell.length_b   1.000
_cell.length_c   1.000
_cell.angle_alpha   90.00
_cell.angle_beta   90.00
_cell.angle_gamma   90.00
#
_symmetry.space_group_name_H-M   'P 1'
#
loop_
_entity.id
_entity.type
_entity.pdbx_description
1 polymer ?
#
loop_
_entity_poly.entity_id
_entity_poly.type
_entity_poly.pdbx_seq_one_letter_code
_entity_poly.pdbx_strand_id
1 'polypeptide(L)'
;MLLWKVVAIPPRLAPPRLPPPNPFGAQGMELFPDRSHIRLKSHVDGLFLSAEEDGWGVSLAARRASINTAWQVHRVQRDGKSYVLLHSAAYGRYLVLWPQPGRHRLTLGVYMSSGQEDVLWEAIRAGTDGMVRLRHGRHKLYLNTGADQGTGRR
;
A
#
# COMPACT_ATOMS: atom_id res chain seq x y z
N MET A 1 -9.97 -11.57 4.67
CA MET A 1 -9.26 -10.95 3.52
C MET A 1 -9.53 -9.45 3.59
N LEU A 2 -8.52 -8.61 3.74
CA LEU A 2 -8.71 -7.15 3.83
C LEU A 2 -8.92 -6.53 2.44
N LEU A 3 -9.90 -5.65 2.36
CA LEU A 3 -10.15 -4.77 1.23
C LEU A 3 -9.68 -3.36 1.59
N TRP A 4 -9.08 -2.67 0.62
CA TRP A 4 -8.52 -1.36 0.80
C TRP A 4 -9.25 -0.34 -0.06
N LYS A 5 -9.64 0.77 0.56
CA LYS A 5 -10.05 1.99 -0.14
C LYS A 5 -8.84 2.88 -0.32
N VAL A 6 -8.53 3.22 -1.57
CA VAL A 6 -7.45 4.16 -1.89
C VAL A 6 -7.97 5.59 -1.72
N VAL A 7 -7.37 6.35 -0.81
CA VAL A 7 -7.74 7.74 -0.54
C VAL A 7 -6.58 8.64 -0.98
N ALA A 8 -6.78 9.38 -2.07
CA ALA A 8 -5.77 10.31 -2.58
C ALA A 8 -5.46 11.43 -1.57
N ILE A 9 -4.19 11.81 -1.48
CA ILE A 9 -3.72 13.00 -0.78
C ILE A 9 -3.38 14.02 -1.85
N PRO A 10 -4.25 15.01 -2.12
CA PRO A 10 -3.98 15.99 -3.15
C PRO A 10 -2.77 16.84 -2.75
N PRO A 11 -1.84 17.15 -3.68
CA PRO A 11 -0.89 18.23 -3.47
C PRO A 11 -1.69 19.52 -3.23
N ARG A 12 -1.27 20.35 -2.27
CA ARG A 12 -2.04 21.46 -1.68
C ARG A 12 -2.52 22.58 -2.62
N LEU A 13 -2.48 22.42 -3.95
CA LEU A 13 -2.75 23.52 -4.91
C LEU A 13 -3.43 23.11 -6.23
N ALA A 14 -3.93 21.88 -6.41
CA ALA A 14 -4.59 21.50 -7.66
C ALA A 14 -6.10 21.24 -7.48
N PRO A 15 -6.97 21.82 -8.31
CA PRO A 15 -8.37 21.40 -8.40
C PRO A 15 -8.44 19.91 -8.78
N PRO A 16 -9.51 19.18 -8.40
CA PRO A 16 -9.62 17.75 -8.65
C PRO A 16 -9.56 17.49 -10.16
N ARG A 17 -8.43 16.97 -10.63
CA ARG A 17 -8.34 16.41 -11.98
C ARG A 17 -9.07 15.08 -11.94
N LEU A 18 -10.19 14.98 -12.65
CA LEU A 18 -10.82 13.70 -12.95
C LEU A 18 -9.75 12.76 -13.52
N PRO A 19 -9.65 11.51 -13.03
CA PRO A 19 -8.70 10.57 -13.60
C PRO A 19 -9.01 10.38 -15.09
N PRO A 20 -8.02 10.46 -15.99
CA PRO A 20 -8.26 10.17 -17.39
C PRO A 20 -8.74 8.71 -17.52
N PRO A 21 -9.69 8.42 -18.42
CA PRO A 21 -10.07 7.04 -18.73
C PRO A 21 -8.83 6.34 -19.31
N ASN A 22 -8.27 5.40 -18.56
CA ASN A 22 -7.02 4.74 -18.94
C ASN A 22 -7.32 3.35 -19.53
N PRO A 23 -6.86 3.04 -20.77
CA PRO A 23 -7.20 1.80 -21.47
C PRO A 23 -6.29 0.60 -21.09
N PHE A 24 -5.45 0.71 -20.07
CA PHE A 24 -4.45 -0.33 -19.76
C PHE A 24 -4.98 -1.33 -18.73
N GLY A 25 -5.16 -2.57 -19.20
CA GLY A 25 -5.63 -3.72 -18.45
C GLY A 25 -4.79 -4.04 -17.21
N ALA A 26 -5.35 -3.67 -16.06
CA ALA A 26 -5.40 -4.43 -14.82
C ALA A 26 -6.35 -3.62 -13.91
N GLN A 27 -7.64 -3.97 -13.91
CA GLN A 27 -8.68 -3.25 -13.17
C GLN A 27 -8.22 -3.14 -11.70
N GLY A 28 -7.89 -1.94 -11.23
CA GLY A 28 -7.32 -1.65 -9.91
C GLY A 28 -6.09 -0.73 -9.95
N MET A 29 -5.22 -0.86 -10.95
CA MET A 29 -4.00 -0.06 -11.07
C MET A 29 -4.28 1.43 -11.38
N GLU A 30 -5.44 1.74 -11.95
CA GLU A 30 -5.92 3.11 -12.19
C GLU A 30 -6.09 3.93 -10.90
N LEU A 31 -6.27 3.26 -9.76
CA LEU A 31 -6.41 3.90 -8.45
C LEU A 31 -5.08 4.29 -7.81
N PHE A 32 -3.96 3.90 -8.43
CA PHE A 32 -2.60 4.19 -7.98
C PHE A 32 -1.85 5.00 -9.05
N PRO A 33 -2.13 6.30 -9.22
CA PRO A 33 -1.38 7.12 -10.16
C PRO A 33 0.08 7.24 -9.71
N ASP A 34 1.01 7.17 -10.67
CA ASP A 34 2.44 7.25 -10.36
C ASP A 34 2.80 8.56 -9.65
N ARG A 35 3.75 8.50 -8.72
CA ARG A 35 4.26 9.61 -7.89
C ARG A 35 3.21 10.31 -7.02
N SER A 36 1.99 9.78 -6.95
CA SER A 36 0.93 10.36 -6.13
C SER A 36 1.01 9.88 -4.69
N HIS A 37 0.55 10.70 -3.76
CA HIS A 37 0.44 10.33 -2.36
C HIS A 37 -0.97 9.81 -2.08
N ILE A 38 -1.05 8.68 -1.39
CA ILE A 38 -2.31 8.02 -1.06
C ILE A 38 -2.31 7.61 0.42
N ARG A 39 -3.50 7.27 0.90
CA ARG A 39 -3.71 6.48 2.12
C ARG A 39 -4.50 5.23 1.77
N LEU A 40 -4.16 4.12 2.40
CA LEU A 40 -4.90 2.88 2.29
C LEU A 40 -5.78 2.75 3.52
N LYS A 41 -7.10 2.84 3.34
CA LYS A 41 -8.09 2.68 4.40
C LYS A 41 -8.65 1.26 4.34
N SER A 42 -8.50 0.51 5.43
CA SER A 42 -9.15 -0.79 5.61
C SER A 42 -10.66 -0.61 5.55
N HIS A 43 -11.32 -1.43 4.73
CA HIS A 43 -12.77 -1.44 4.62
C HIS A 43 -13.46 -2.02 5.87
N VAL A 44 -12.77 -2.91 6.58
CA VAL A 44 -13.36 -3.70 7.68
C VAL A 44 -13.52 -2.85 8.94
N ASP A 45 -12.45 -2.16 9.34
CA ASP A 45 -12.37 -1.41 10.60
C ASP A 45 -12.29 0.11 10.38
N GLY A 46 -12.14 0.55 9.12
CA GLY A 46 -12.00 1.96 8.78
C GLY A 46 -10.65 2.58 9.14
N LEU A 47 -9.67 1.79 9.57
CA LEU A 47 -8.33 2.23 9.96
C LEU A 47 -7.43 2.40 8.74
N PHE A 48 -6.33 3.13 8.90
CA PHE A 48 -5.38 3.41 7.83
C PHE A 48 -4.10 2.60 8.00
N LEU A 49 -3.54 2.10 6.90
CA LEU A 49 -2.21 1.52 6.90
C LEU A 49 -1.18 2.59 7.30
N SER A 50 -0.46 2.33 8.39
CA SER A 50 0.48 3.26 8.98
C SER A 50 1.85 2.61 9.14
N ALA A 51 2.89 3.35 8.81
CA ALA A 51 4.22 3.08 9.33
C ALA A 51 4.21 3.19 10.88
N GLU A 52 4.79 2.21 11.55
CA GLU A 52 5.01 2.27 13.00
C GLU A 52 6.11 3.28 13.34
N GLU A 53 6.08 3.77 14.58
CA GLU A 53 7.00 4.82 15.03
C GLU A 53 8.46 4.37 15.05
N ASP A 54 8.69 3.06 15.19
CA ASP A 54 10.00 2.40 15.14
C ASP A 54 10.68 2.49 13.77
N GLY A 55 9.97 2.95 12.73
CA GLY A 55 10.47 3.05 11.36
C GLY A 55 10.72 1.70 10.69
N TRP A 56 10.18 0.62 11.25
CA TRP A 56 10.35 -0.75 10.75
C TRP A 56 9.03 -1.50 10.62
N GLY A 57 8.12 -1.38 11.57
CA GLY A 57 6.82 -2.04 11.57
C GLY A 57 5.78 -1.32 10.71
N VAL A 58 4.68 -2.04 10.43
CA VAL A 58 3.50 -1.50 9.76
C VAL A 58 2.26 -2.01 10.47
N SER A 59 1.37 -1.09 10.83
CA SER A 59 0.15 -1.35 11.60
C SER A 59 -1.06 -0.60 11.04
N LEU A 60 -2.22 -0.78 11.67
CA LEU A 60 -3.42 -0.01 11.39
C LEU A 60 -3.59 1.11 12.41
N ALA A 61 -3.84 2.33 11.94
CA ALA A 61 -4.04 3.50 12.80
C ALA A 61 -5.37 4.21 12.49
N ALA A 62 -6.07 4.65 13.54
CA ALA A 62 -7.30 5.43 13.40
C ALA A 62 -7.02 6.88 12.92
N ARG A 63 -5.82 7.40 13.17
CA ARG A 63 -5.44 8.79 12.89
C ARG A 63 -5.16 9.01 11.40
N ARG A 64 -6.19 9.42 10.67
CA ARG A 64 -6.12 9.80 9.24
C ARG A 64 -5.04 10.85 8.92
N ALA A 65 -4.84 11.85 9.78
CA ALA A 65 -4.01 13.02 9.47
C ALA A 65 -2.53 12.85 9.90
N SER A 66 -2.04 11.62 10.09
CA SER A 66 -0.61 11.39 10.34
C SER A 66 0.17 11.21 9.04
N ILE A 67 1.40 11.74 9.00
CA ILE A 67 2.36 11.48 7.92
C ILE A 67 2.67 9.98 7.79
N ASN A 68 2.58 9.22 8.87
CA ASN A 68 2.83 7.78 8.89
C ASN A 68 1.81 6.99 8.07
N THR A 69 0.63 7.57 7.80
CA THR A 69 -0.41 6.96 6.97
C THR A 69 -0.31 7.32 5.48
N ALA A 70 0.65 8.18 5.13
CA ALA A 70 0.85 8.66 3.76
C ALA A 70 1.91 7.81 3.05
N TRP A 71 1.54 7.34 1.86
CA TRP A 71 2.37 6.50 1.01
C TRP A 71 2.46 7.13 -0.37
N GLN A 72 3.67 7.35 -0.87
CA GLN A 72 3.92 7.72 -2.25
C GLN A 72 3.93 6.47 -3.13
N VAL A 73 3.21 6.53 -4.25
CA VAL A 73 3.10 5.46 -5.22
C VAL A 73 4.26 5.55 -6.20
N HIS A 74 5.02 4.48 -6.37
CA HIS A 74 5.92 4.32 -7.52
C HIS A 74 5.45 3.15 -8.38
N ARG A 75 5.14 3.40 -9.65
CA ARG A 75 4.74 2.37 -10.60
C ARG A 75 5.96 1.79 -11.31
N VAL A 76 6.02 0.47 -11.39
CA VAL A 76 7.05 -0.24 -12.16
C VAL A 76 6.43 -1.32 -13.03
N GLN A 77 7.05 -1.61 -14.16
CA GLN A 77 6.71 -2.76 -15.00
C GLN A 77 7.82 -3.82 -14.90
N ARG A 78 7.42 -5.09 -14.74
CA ARG A 78 8.31 -6.26 -14.70
C ARG A 78 7.61 -7.42 -15.41
N ASP A 79 8.29 -8.04 -16.38
CA ASP A 79 7.79 -9.21 -17.12
C ASP A 79 6.37 -9.02 -17.68
N GLY A 80 6.10 -7.85 -18.27
CA GLY A 80 4.79 -7.50 -18.83
C GLY A 80 3.69 -7.22 -17.79
N LYS A 81 4.00 -7.27 -16.48
CA LYS A 81 3.08 -6.97 -15.39
C LYS A 81 3.37 -5.61 -14.78
N SER A 82 2.32 -4.91 -14.37
CA SER A 82 2.43 -3.63 -13.67
C SER A 82 2.34 -3.84 -12.16
N TYR A 83 3.25 -3.21 -11.43
CA TYR A 83 3.32 -3.24 -9.97
C TYR A 83 3.34 -1.83 -9.39
N VAL A 84 2.96 -1.73 -8.12
CA VAL A 84 3.05 -0.56 -7.27
C VAL A 84 4.03 -0.87 -6.15
N LEU A 85 4.95 0.06 -5.91
CA LEU A 85 5.74 0.15 -4.70
C LEU A 85 5.14 1.28 -3.85
N LEU A 86 5.02 1.04 -2.55
CA LEU A 86 4.48 2.01 -1.61
C LEU A 86 5.62 2.57 -0.76
N HIS A 87 6.00 3.80 -1.02
CA HIS A 87 7.08 4.51 -0.34
C HIS A 87 6.52 5.35 0.81
N SER A 88 6.92 5.05 2.03
CA SER A 88 6.49 5.76 3.24
C SER A 88 6.92 7.22 3.19
N ALA A 89 5.97 8.14 3.28
CA ALA A 89 6.27 9.57 3.34
C ALA A 89 6.94 9.98 4.67
N ALA A 90 6.79 9.18 5.72
CA ALA A 90 7.37 9.46 7.04
C ALA A 90 8.85 9.04 7.13
N TYR A 91 9.19 7.87 6.58
CA TYR A 91 10.51 7.25 6.78
C TYR A 91 11.34 7.09 5.50
N GLY A 92 10.77 7.38 4.33
CA GLY A 92 11.46 7.22 3.06
C GLY A 92 11.79 5.77 2.71
N ARG A 93 11.04 4.81 3.24
CA ARG A 93 11.22 3.36 3.04
C ARG A 93 10.02 2.72 2.37
N TYR A 94 10.21 1.58 1.74
CA TYR A 94 9.17 0.87 1.00
C TYR A 94 8.45 -0.15 1.86
N LEU A 95 7.15 -0.35 1.58
CA LEU A 95 6.37 -1.42 2.16
C LEU A 95 6.84 -2.77 1.61
N VAL A 96 7.40 -3.58 2.50
CA VAL A 96 7.97 -4.89 2.21
C VAL A 96 7.11 -5.99 2.83
N LEU A 97 6.94 -7.10 2.12
CA LEU A 97 6.51 -8.36 2.70
C LEU A 97 7.74 -9.18 3.11
N TRP A 98 8.13 -9.10 4.38
CA TRP A 98 9.29 -9.81 4.89
C TRP A 98 8.90 -11.25 5.27
N PRO A 99 9.57 -12.28 4.72
CA PRO A 99 9.34 -13.67 5.13
C PRO A 99 9.90 -13.90 6.55
N GLN A 100 9.05 -14.34 7.47
CA GLN A 100 9.46 -14.89 8.77
C GLN A 100 9.15 -16.39 8.82
N PRO A 101 9.90 -17.19 9.58
CA PRO A 101 9.53 -18.58 9.84
C PRO A 101 8.10 -18.65 10.40
N GLY A 102 7.22 -19.35 9.70
CA GLY A 102 5.82 -19.53 10.10
C GLY A 102 4.85 -18.37 9.82
N ARG A 103 5.31 -17.18 9.42
CA ARG A 103 4.43 -16.05 9.05
C ARG A 103 5.09 -15.05 8.10
N HIS A 104 4.30 -14.32 7.33
CA HIS A 104 4.80 -13.15 6.60
C HIS A 104 4.45 -11.89 7.38
N ARG A 105 5.42 -10.98 7.54
CA ARG A 105 5.23 -9.71 8.25
C ARG A 105 5.39 -8.55 7.28
N LEU A 106 4.53 -7.54 7.43
CA LEU A 106 4.68 -6.27 6.74
C LEU A 106 5.68 -5.41 7.49
N THR A 107 6.68 -4.90 6.78
CA THR A 107 7.74 -4.06 7.32
C THR A 107 8.08 -2.92 6.37
N LEU A 108 8.93 -2.02 6.83
CA LEU A 108 9.57 -0.99 6.03
C LEU A 108 11.00 -1.41 5.67
N GLY A 109 11.34 -1.38 4.39
CA GLY A 109 12.68 -1.73 3.90
C GLY A 109 13.19 -0.81 2.81
N VAL A 110 14.47 -0.95 2.48
CA VAL A 110 15.13 -0.19 1.41
C VAL A 110 14.94 -0.93 0.09
N TYR A 111 14.57 -0.20 -0.96
CA TYR A 111 14.55 -0.72 -2.32
C TYR A 111 15.91 -0.45 -2.96
N MET A 112 16.75 -1.48 -3.07
CA MET A 112 18.14 -1.32 -3.51
C MET A 112 18.37 -1.71 -4.97
N SER A 113 17.49 -2.53 -5.56
CA SER A 113 17.71 -3.04 -6.92
C SER A 113 16.40 -3.34 -7.65
N SER A 114 16.45 -3.30 -8.98
CA SER A 114 15.30 -3.58 -9.85
C SER A 114 14.76 -5.00 -9.71
N GLY A 115 15.59 -5.95 -9.28
CA GLY A 115 15.27 -7.37 -9.08
C GLY A 115 14.70 -7.69 -7.69
N GLN A 116 14.55 -6.70 -6.81
CA GLN A 116 13.94 -6.90 -5.50
C GLN A 116 12.41 -7.03 -5.64
N GLU A 117 11.89 -8.20 -5.27
CA GLU A 117 10.48 -8.58 -5.48
C GLU A 117 9.59 -8.46 -4.24
N ASP A 118 10.18 -8.32 -3.05
CA ASP A 118 9.50 -8.27 -1.75
C ASP A 118 8.74 -6.95 -1.49
N VAL A 119 8.98 -5.95 -2.34
CA VAL A 119 8.29 -4.64 -2.37
C VAL A 119 7.19 -4.55 -3.43
N LEU A 120 7.01 -5.59 -4.25
CA LEU A 120 6.15 -5.53 -5.43
C LEU A 120 4.71 -5.89 -5.06
N TRP A 121 3.81 -4.92 -5.23
CA TRP A 121 2.38 -5.10 -5.02
C TRP A 121 1.60 -4.92 -6.31
N GLU A 122 0.65 -5.80 -6.56
CA GLU A 122 -0.28 -5.73 -7.68
C GLU A 122 -1.64 -5.28 -7.14
N ALA A 123 -2.18 -4.20 -7.69
CA ALA A 123 -3.52 -3.74 -7.34
C ALA A 123 -4.58 -4.46 -8.16
N ILE A 124 -5.47 -5.18 -7.47
CA ILE A 124 -6.56 -5.94 -8.07
C ILE A 124 -7.87 -5.38 -7.55
N ARG A 125 -8.71 -4.87 -8.44
CA ARG A 125 -10.03 -4.35 -8.11
C ARG A 125 -10.88 -5.44 -7.46
N ALA A 126 -11.61 -5.04 -6.43
CA ALA A 126 -12.56 -5.86 -5.71
C ALA A 126 -13.93 -5.19 -5.79
N GLY A 127 -14.82 -5.76 -6.60
CA GLY A 127 -16.18 -5.25 -6.78
C GLY A 127 -16.24 -3.90 -7.51
N THR A 128 -17.39 -3.24 -7.36
CA THR A 128 -17.73 -1.99 -8.09
C THR A 128 -17.21 -0.73 -7.40
N ASP A 129 -17.02 -0.76 -6.09
CA ASP A 129 -16.94 0.44 -5.22
C ASP A 129 -15.54 1.09 -5.14
N GLY A 130 -14.70 0.85 -6.15
CA GLY A 130 -13.32 1.36 -6.17
C GLY A 130 -12.45 0.77 -5.05
N MET A 131 -12.82 -0.40 -4.52
CA MET A 131 -12.02 -1.14 -3.54
C MET A 131 -10.96 -1.96 -4.26
N VAL A 132 -9.82 -2.15 -3.60
CA VAL A 132 -8.71 -2.93 -4.13
C VAL A 132 -8.20 -3.94 -3.12
N ARG A 133 -7.63 -5.00 -3.66
CA ARG A 133 -6.76 -5.94 -2.96
C ARG A 133 -5.35 -5.73 -3.49
N LEU A 134 -4.39 -5.60 -2.59
CA LEU A 134 -2.99 -5.57 -2.96
C LEU A 134 -2.43 -6.98 -2.84
N ARG A 135 -2.00 -7.57 -3.95
CA ARG A 135 -1.41 -8.91 -4.01
C ARG A 135 0.09 -8.78 -4.17
N HIS A 136 0.84 -9.47 -3.33
CA HIS A 136 2.29 -9.54 -3.40
C HIS A 136 2.73 -10.31 -4.67
N GLY A 137 3.68 -9.75 -5.42
CA GLY A 137 4.08 -10.25 -6.73
C GLY A 137 4.58 -11.70 -6.72
N ARG A 138 5.48 -12.03 -5.77
CA ARG A 138 6.11 -13.34 -5.62
C ARG A 138 5.22 -14.35 -4.88
N HIS A 139 4.96 -14.08 -3.60
CA HIS A 139 4.23 -15.00 -2.70
C HIS A 139 2.72 -15.11 -2.95
N LYS A 140 2.12 -14.32 -3.85
CA LYS A 140 0.67 -14.28 -4.11
C LYS A 140 -0.21 -14.05 -2.88
N LEU A 141 0.39 -13.59 -1.79
CA LEU A 141 -0.28 -13.21 -0.55
C LEU A 141 -0.92 -11.84 -0.71
N TYR A 142 -2.03 -11.61 -0.03
CA TYR A 142 -2.67 -10.30 -0.01
C TYR A 142 -2.15 -9.47 1.16
N LEU A 143 -2.09 -8.15 0.95
CA LEU A 143 -1.80 -7.18 2.00
C LEU A 143 -2.85 -7.30 3.10
N ASN A 144 -2.47 -7.97 4.17
CA ASN A 144 -3.23 -8.08 5.40
C ASN A 144 -2.30 -7.64 6.54
N THR A 145 -2.72 -6.64 7.30
CA THR A 145 -2.13 -6.35 8.60
C THR A 145 -2.66 -7.42 9.54
N GLY A 146 -1.80 -8.34 9.99
CA GLY A 146 -2.20 -9.35 10.95
C GLY A 146 -2.85 -8.66 12.15
N ALA A 147 -4.13 -8.92 12.37
CA ALA A 147 -4.83 -8.54 13.58
C ALA A 147 -4.34 -9.45 14.73
N ASP A 148 -3.05 -9.40 15.01
CA ASP A 148 -2.43 -9.97 16.20
C ASP A 148 -1.09 -9.26 16.46
N GLN A 149 -1.21 -7.99 16.87
CA GLN A 149 -0.21 -7.34 17.71
C GLN A 149 -0.96 -7.07 19.00
N GLY A 150 -0.74 -7.94 19.99
CA GLY A 150 -1.40 -7.90 21.27
C GLY A 150 -1.52 -6.48 21.81
N THR A 151 -2.71 -6.18 22.32
CA THR A 151 -2.95 -5.08 23.25
C THR A 151 -2.05 -5.27 24.47
N GLY A 152 -0.78 -4.88 24.37
CA GLY A 152 0.07 -4.56 25.49
C GLY A 152 -0.37 -3.21 26.05
N ARG A 153 -1.54 -3.19 26.72
CA ARG A 153 -1.83 -2.16 27.71
C ARG A 153 -0.95 -2.48 28.92
N ARG A 154 0.02 -1.61 29.21
CA ARG A 154 0.45 -1.35 30.58
C ARG A 154 -0.21 -0.07 31.03
#